data_AF-A0A1G2P2X6-F1
#
_entry.id   AF-A0A1G2P2X6-F1
#
_cell.length_a   1.000
_cell.length_b   1.000
_cell.length_c   1.000
_cell.angle_alpha   90.00
_cell.angle_beta   90.00
_cell.angle_gamma   90.00
#
_symmetry.space_group_name_H-M   'P 1'
#
loop_
_entity.id
_entity.type
_entity.pdbx_description
1 polymer ?
#
loop_
_entity_poly.entity_id
_entity_poly.type
_entity_poly.pdbx_seq_one_letter_code
_entity_poly.pdbx_strand_id
1 'polypeptide(L)'
;MIFAKKFKIDKVGANAIRNKPFVIVLEGDPYKRYGESSLIIDAETCKRFGIPMSFDLVGCTLICWFESRELPLKFTGSSKKGCVDTDTLTDDDLAICSLRKIERVSTEYRMMPPAKHIDIWHTLELSSGGELYPVTIRGLEETSCPFYHITLELTEKEYQTCKALPPTSVIRVGFSIA
;
A
#
# COMPACT_ATOMS: atom_id res chain seq x y z
N MET A 1 -2.59 -11.41 10.53
CA MET A 1 -3.39 -10.76 9.46
C MET A 1 -4.21 -9.62 10.05
N ILE A 2 -4.11 -8.40 9.50
CA ILE A 2 -4.85 -7.21 9.94
C ILE A 2 -6.15 -7.07 9.14
N PHE A 3 -6.07 -7.09 7.81
CA PHE A 3 -7.22 -7.02 6.89
C PHE A 3 -6.82 -7.45 5.47
N ALA A 4 -7.82 -7.59 4.61
CA ALA A 4 -7.65 -7.84 3.17
C ALA A 4 -8.44 -6.81 2.36
N LYS A 5 -7.89 -6.39 1.22
CA LYS A 5 -8.53 -5.43 0.32
C LYS A 5 -8.52 -5.97 -1.10
N LYS A 6 -9.58 -5.64 -1.84
CA LYS A 6 -9.75 -6.03 -3.24
C LYS A 6 -9.56 -4.80 -4.10
N PHE A 7 -8.77 -4.96 -5.14
CA PHE A 7 -8.49 -3.91 -6.10
C PHE A 7 -8.77 -4.42 -7.49
N LYS A 8 -9.40 -3.57 -8.30
CA LYS A 8 -9.52 -3.84 -9.73
C LYS A 8 -8.22 -3.44 -10.42
N ILE A 9 -7.72 -4.31 -11.28
CA ILE A 9 -6.56 -4.03 -12.11
C ILE A 9 -7.00 -3.12 -13.26
N ASP A 10 -6.55 -1.87 -13.25
CA ASP A 10 -6.85 -0.88 -14.30
C ASP A 10 -5.93 -1.08 -15.51
N LYS A 11 -4.62 -1.24 -15.25
CA LYS A 11 -3.59 -1.35 -16.29
C LYS A 11 -2.53 -2.35 -15.93
N VAL A 12 -2.04 -3.00 -16.98
CA VAL A 12 -0.90 -3.92 -16.96
C VAL A 12 0.11 -3.40 -17.98
N GLY A 13 1.29 -2.98 -17.52
CA GLY A 13 2.38 -2.53 -18.39
C GLY A 13 3.56 -3.47 -18.34
N ALA A 14 4.30 -3.59 -19.45
CA ALA A 14 5.63 -4.22 -19.49
C ALA A 14 6.70 -3.13 -19.47
N ASN A 15 7.69 -3.25 -18.59
CA ASN A 15 8.81 -2.31 -18.53
C ASN A 15 9.97 -2.84 -19.39
N ALA A 16 10.75 -1.96 -20.03
CA ALA A 16 11.81 -2.35 -20.99
C ALA A 16 13.02 -3.06 -20.33
N ILE A 17 13.00 -3.23 -19.01
CA ILE A 17 14.09 -3.84 -18.22
C ILE A 17 13.89 -5.35 -18.20
N ARG A 18 14.93 -6.10 -18.61
CA ARG A 18 14.95 -7.56 -18.85
C ARG A 18 14.30 -8.46 -17.77
N ASN A 19 14.12 -7.98 -16.53
CA ASN A 19 13.55 -8.73 -15.41
C ASN A 19 12.34 -8.06 -14.72
N LYS A 20 11.77 -6.96 -15.25
CA LYS A 20 10.63 -6.23 -14.66
C LYS A 20 9.38 -6.33 -15.56
N PRO A 21 8.62 -7.43 -15.53
CA PRO A 21 7.61 -7.67 -16.52
C PRO A 21 6.26 -6.99 -16.26
N PHE A 22 5.92 -6.56 -15.02
CA PHE A 22 4.56 -6.05 -14.74
C PHE A 22 4.50 -4.81 -13.85
N VAL A 23 3.85 -3.77 -14.37
CA VAL A 23 3.29 -2.65 -13.60
C VAL A 23 1.79 -2.86 -13.51
N ILE A 24 1.29 -3.11 -12.31
CA ILE A 24 -0.14 -3.21 -12.01
C ILE A 24 -0.56 -1.89 -11.39
N VAL A 25 -1.38 -1.11 -12.10
CA VAL A 25 -2.05 0.07 -11.55
C VAL A 25 -3.42 -0.37 -11.07
N LEU A 26 -3.68 -0.12 -9.79
CA LEU A 26 -4.95 -0.44 -9.15
C LEU A 26 -5.84 0.79 -9.22
N GLU A 27 -7.11 0.57 -9.54
CA GLU A 27 -8.10 1.66 -9.64
C GLU A 27 -8.15 2.44 -8.31
N GLY A 28 -7.75 3.72 -8.36
CA GLY A 28 -7.95 4.67 -7.28
C GLY A 28 -9.33 5.31 -7.37
N ASP A 29 -9.83 5.84 -6.26
CA ASP A 29 -11.07 6.61 -6.26
C ASP A 29 -10.88 7.88 -7.11
N PRO A 30 -11.69 8.10 -8.16
CA PRO A 30 -11.54 9.24 -9.08
C PRO A 30 -11.69 10.61 -8.42
N TYR A 31 -12.22 10.67 -7.18
CA TYR A 31 -12.37 11.89 -6.41
C TYR A 31 -11.24 12.13 -5.40
N LYS A 32 -10.25 11.23 -5.30
CA LYS A 32 -9.15 11.29 -4.32
C LYS A 32 -7.86 11.79 -4.98
N ARG A 33 -7.33 12.91 -4.48
CA ARG A 33 -6.04 13.53 -4.91
C ARG A 33 -4.78 12.74 -4.49
N TYR A 34 -4.93 11.57 -3.87
CA TYR A 34 -3.81 10.83 -3.28
C TYR A 34 -3.61 9.49 -3.99
N GLY A 35 -2.46 9.40 -4.68
CA GLY A 35 -1.71 8.20 -5.06
C GLY A 35 -2.48 7.03 -5.66
N GLU A 36 -2.36 6.84 -6.97
CA GLU A 36 -2.65 5.53 -7.58
C GLU A 36 -1.81 4.45 -6.86
N SER A 37 -2.46 3.34 -6.49
CA SER A 37 -1.71 2.19 -5.95
C SER A 37 -1.06 1.47 -7.11
N SER A 38 0.23 1.17 -6.97
CA SER A 38 1.05 0.59 -8.03
C SER A 38 1.90 -0.54 -7.50
N LEU A 39 1.98 -1.63 -8.26
CA LEU A 39 2.84 -2.76 -7.97
C LEU A 39 3.79 -2.95 -9.16
N ILE A 40 5.08 -2.99 -8.90
CA ILE A 40 6.14 -3.28 -9.87
C ILE A 40 6.80 -4.59 -9.42
N ILE A 41 6.46 -5.68 -10.09
CA ILE A 41 6.85 -7.03 -9.68
C ILE A 41 7.69 -7.71 -10.75
N ASP A 42 8.69 -8.48 -10.32
CA ASP A 42 9.52 -9.29 -11.19
C ASP A 42 8.86 -10.65 -11.48
N ALA A 43 9.44 -11.41 -12.41
CA ALA A 43 8.92 -12.72 -12.76
C ALA A 43 8.95 -13.72 -11.60
N GLU A 44 9.90 -13.57 -10.67
CA GLU A 44 10.04 -14.43 -9.50
C GLU A 44 8.92 -14.16 -8.49
N THR A 45 8.65 -12.88 -8.23
CA THR A 45 7.56 -12.39 -7.39
C THR A 45 6.20 -12.81 -7.96
N CYS A 46 6.01 -12.70 -9.28
CA CYS A 46 4.80 -13.19 -9.93
C CYS A 46 4.58 -14.69 -9.68
N LYS A 47 5.62 -15.51 -9.85
CA LYS A 47 5.56 -16.95 -9.57
C LYS A 47 5.31 -17.24 -8.10
N ARG A 48 5.95 -16.50 -7.19
CA ARG A 48 5.80 -16.64 -5.73
C ARG A 48 4.35 -16.42 -5.30
N PHE A 49 3.66 -15.45 -5.89
CA PHE A 49 2.26 -15.14 -5.58
C PHE A 49 1.23 -15.78 -6.53
N GLY A 50 1.67 -16.61 -7.48
CA GLY A 50 0.77 -17.23 -8.46
C GLY A 50 0.09 -16.22 -9.39
N ILE A 51 0.69 -15.05 -9.61
CA ILE A 51 0.18 -14.03 -10.52
C ILE A 51 0.61 -14.40 -11.95
N PRO A 52 -0.32 -14.67 -12.88
CA PRO A 52 0.03 -14.99 -14.24
C PRO A 52 0.60 -13.77 -14.93
N MET A 53 1.69 -13.98 -15.65
CA MET A 53 2.39 -12.94 -16.39
C MET A 53 1.66 -12.64 -17.72
N SER A 54 0.47 -12.05 -17.66
CA SER A 54 -0.36 -11.75 -18.85
C SER A 54 -1.00 -10.36 -18.77
N PHE A 55 -1.21 -9.74 -19.95
CA PHE A 55 -2.04 -8.55 -20.10
C PHE A 55 -3.52 -8.81 -19.84
N ASP A 56 -3.96 -10.07 -19.87
CA ASP A 56 -5.35 -10.49 -19.60
C ASP A 56 -5.78 -10.26 -18.14
N LEU A 57 -4.87 -9.78 -17.29
CA LEU A 57 -5.18 -9.38 -15.92
C LEU A 57 -5.99 -8.09 -15.82
N VAL A 58 -6.07 -7.28 -16.88
CA VAL A 58 -6.87 -6.05 -16.88
C VAL A 58 -8.34 -6.39 -16.61
N GLY A 59 -8.93 -5.76 -15.59
CA GLY A 59 -10.30 -6.03 -15.14
C GLY A 59 -10.45 -7.18 -14.14
N CYS A 60 -9.42 -8.00 -13.91
CA CYS A 60 -9.41 -8.97 -12.82
C CYS A 60 -9.34 -8.27 -11.45
N THR A 61 -9.69 -9.02 -10.40
CA THR A 61 -9.62 -8.53 -9.03
C THR A 61 -8.35 -9.05 -8.35
N LEU A 62 -7.46 -8.14 -7.98
CA LEU A 62 -6.33 -8.44 -7.11
C LEU A 62 -6.77 -8.36 -5.65
N ILE A 63 -6.57 -9.44 -4.90
CA ILE A 63 -6.78 -9.49 -3.46
C ILE A 63 -5.43 -9.32 -2.78
N CYS A 64 -5.30 -8.24 -2.00
CA CYS A 64 -4.13 -7.93 -1.19
C CYS A 64 -4.41 -8.25 0.28
N TRP A 65 -3.51 -9.01 0.90
CA TRP A 65 -3.53 -9.39 2.32
C TRP A 65 -2.48 -8.58 3.06
N PHE A 66 -2.84 -8.02 4.22
CA PHE A 66 -1.95 -7.20 5.02
C PHE A 66 -1.80 -7.80 6.41
N GLU A 67 -0.56 -8.04 6.82
CA GLU A 67 -0.23 -8.62 8.12
C GLU A 67 0.81 -7.76 8.85
N SER A 68 0.52 -7.37 10.09
CA SER A 68 1.50 -6.70 10.94
C SER A 68 2.59 -7.68 11.33
N ARG A 69 3.83 -7.22 11.22
CA ARG A 69 5.00 -7.90 11.74
C ARG A 69 5.84 -6.90 12.52
N GLU A 70 6.16 -7.25 13.76
CA GLU A 70 7.10 -6.46 14.56
C GLU A 70 8.52 -6.85 14.20
N LEU A 71 9.36 -5.84 13.93
CA LEU A 71 10.78 -6.07 13.72
C LEU A 71 11.49 -6.16 15.06
N PRO A 72 12.43 -7.11 15.22
CA PRO A 72 13.21 -7.21 16.44
C PRO A 72 14.09 -5.97 16.62
N LEU A 73 14.34 -5.61 17.87
CA LEU A 73 15.28 -4.55 18.22
C LEU A 73 16.68 -5.13 18.27
N LYS A 74 17.61 -4.50 17.54
CA LYS A 74 19.04 -4.73 17.66
C LYS A 74 19.62 -3.72 18.65
N PHE A 75 20.34 -4.20 19.64
CA PHE A 75 21.03 -3.35 20.61
C PHE A 75 22.49 -3.25 20.21
N THR A 76 22.91 -2.09 19.69
CA THR A 76 24.31 -1.83 19.35
C THR A 76 25.03 -1.15 20.52
N GLY A 77 25.96 -1.87 21.15
CA GLY A 77 26.86 -1.34 22.18
C GLY A 77 26.18 -0.93 23.50
N SER A 78 26.85 -0.07 24.27
CA SER A 78 26.46 0.37 25.63
C SER A 78 25.22 1.27 25.69
N SER A 79 24.56 1.54 24.56
CA SER A 79 23.42 2.44 24.50
C SER A 79 22.12 1.66 24.79
N LYS A 80 21.30 2.15 25.72
CA LYS A 80 19.98 1.58 26.06
C LYS A 80 18.90 1.82 24.99
N LYS A 81 19.27 2.37 23.83
CA LYS A 81 18.33 2.62 22.72
C LYS A 81 18.55 1.54 21.67
N GLY A 82 17.65 0.57 21.61
CA GLY A 82 17.62 -0.41 20.52
C GLY A 82 17.27 0.28 19.20
N CYS A 83 17.97 -0.09 18.14
CA CYS A 83 17.58 0.25 16.76
C CYS A 83 16.77 -0.90 16.16
N VAL A 84 15.95 -0.60 15.16
CA VAL A 84 15.20 -1.62 14.42
C VAL A 84 16.19 -2.48 13.62
N ASP A 85 16.09 -3.81 13.74
CA ASP A 85 16.94 -4.72 12.96
C ASP A 85 16.44 -4.85 11.52
N THR A 86 16.95 -3.99 10.65
CA THR A 86 16.61 -3.95 9.22
C THR A 86 17.11 -5.17 8.46
N ASP A 87 18.05 -5.95 9.02
CA ASP A 87 18.57 -7.18 8.39
C ASP A 87 17.50 -8.28 8.30
N THR A 88 16.39 -8.14 9.04
CA THR A 88 15.27 -9.09 9.07
C THR A 88 14.11 -8.73 8.13
N LEU A 89 14.25 -7.63 7.38
CA LEU A 89 13.30 -7.21 6.37
C LEU A 89 13.26 -8.22 5.22
N THR A 90 12.06 -8.46 4.73
CA THR A 90 11.79 -9.24 3.53
C THR A 90 11.26 -8.32 2.43
N ASP A 91 11.40 -8.74 1.17
CA ASP A 91 10.97 -7.93 0.01
C ASP A 91 9.48 -7.55 0.03
N ASP A 92 8.67 -8.30 0.78
CA ASP A 92 7.23 -8.09 0.93
C ASP A 92 6.86 -7.30 2.19
N ASP A 93 7.83 -6.82 2.97
CA ASP A 93 7.59 -5.96 4.12
C ASP A 93 7.48 -4.48 3.67
N LEU A 94 6.33 -3.87 3.95
CA LEU A 94 6.02 -2.47 3.64
C LEU A 94 6.14 -1.60 4.88
N ALA A 95 6.79 -0.45 4.74
CA ALA A 95 6.79 0.58 5.77
C ALA A 95 5.46 1.34 5.78
N ILE A 96 5.01 1.73 6.97
CA ILE A 96 3.88 2.65 7.13
C ILE A 96 4.37 4.07 6.87
N CYS A 97 4.14 4.58 5.66
CA CYS A 97 4.55 5.93 5.26
C CYS A 97 3.63 7.00 5.85
N SER A 98 2.32 6.72 5.90
CA SER A 98 1.36 7.66 6.44
C SER A 98 0.09 6.97 6.94
N LEU A 99 -0.42 7.42 8.09
CA LEU A 99 -1.73 7.05 8.61
C LEU A 99 -2.49 8.34 8.93
N ARG A 100 -3.57 8.63 8.20
CA ARG A 100 -4.29 9.92 8.29
C ARG A 100 -5.77 9.71 8.55
N LYS A 101 -6.36 10.68 9.26
CA LYS A 101 -7.80 10.88 9.40
C LYS A 101 -8.14 12.21 8.73
N ILE A 102 -9.00 12.18 7.72
CA ILE A 102 -9.44 13.35 6.94
C ILE A 102 -10.91 13.56 7.24
N GLU A 103 -11.26 14.72 7.80
CA GLU A 103 -12.64 15.10 8.07
C GLU A 103 -13.10 16.11 7.02
N ARG A 104 -14.19 15.79 6.32
CA ARG A 104 -14.79 16.65 5.30
C ARG A 104 -16.18 17.03 5.76
N VAL A 105 -16.38 18.33 6.00
CA VAL A 105 -17.69 18.88 6.33
C VAL A 105 -18.37 19.29 5.03
N SER A 106 -19.52 18.70 4.73
CA SER A 106 -20.41 19.12 3.65
C SER A 106 -21.71 19.68 4.23
N THR A 107 -22.35 20.60 3.51
CA THR A 107 -23.63 21.20 3.93
C THR A 107 -24.70 20.73 2.96
N GLU A 108 -25.70 20.01 3.45
CA GLU A 108 -26.86 19.61 2.66
C GLU A 108 -27.90 20.73 2.66
N TYR A 109 -27.93 21.48 1.55
CA TYR A 109 -28.89 22.56 1.33
C TYR A 109 -30.30 22.06 0.99
N ARG A 110 -30.50 20.75 0.83
CA ARG A 110 -31.82 20.15 0.50
C ARG A 110 -32.74 19.98 1.72
N MET A 111 -32.22 20.16 2.93
CA MET A 111 -33.00 20.15 4.18
C MET A 111 -33.24 21.57 4.69
N MET A 112 -34.40 21.83 5.30
CA MET A 112 -34.67 23.05 6.08
C MET A 112 -34.86 22.68 7.56
N PRO A 113 -33.96 23.11 8.47
CA PRO A 113 -32.74 23.89 8.22
C PRO A 113 -31.62 23.05 7.53
N PRO A 114 -30.63 23.69 6.89
CA PRO A 114 -29.50 22.99 6.28
C PRO A 114 -28.77 22.11 7.31
N ALA A 115 -28.56 20.85 6.97
CA ALA A 115 -27.83 19.91 7.82
C ALA A 115 -26.34 19.93 7.48
N LYS A 116 -25.48 19.91 8.51
CA LYS A 116 -24.05 19.66 8.33
C LYS A 116 -23.84 18.15 8.32
N HIS A 117 -23.25 17.64 7.24
CA HIS A 117 -22.79 16.28 7.13
C HIS A 117 -21.27 16.26 7.36
N ILE A 118 -20.78 15.33 8.18
CA ILE A 118 -19.35 15.16 8.44
C ILE A 118 -18.95 13.79 7.90
N ASP A 119 -18.16 13.80 6.84
CA ASP A 119 -17.56 12.61 6.25
C ASP A 119 -16.16 12.42 6.86
N ILE A 120 -15.92 11.25 7.46
CA ILE A 120 -14.62 10.92 8.07
C ILE A 120 -13.96 9.81 7.27
N TRP A 121 -12.80 10.08 6.71
CA TRP A 121 -12.02 9.15 5.90
C TRP A 121 -10.73 8.78 6.61
N HIS A 122 -10.41 7.49 6.63
CA HIS A 122 -9.15 7.00 7.18
C HIS A 122 -8.30 6.43 6.05
N THR A 123 -7.06 6.89 5.95
CA THR A 123 -6.16 6.47 4.86
C THR A 123 -4.85 5.95 5.42
N LEU A 124 -4.38 4.84 4.87
CA LEU A 124 -3.07 4.25 5.16
C LEU A 124 -2.26 4.16 3.86
N GLU A 125 -1.04 4.67 3.90
CA GLU A 125 -0.09 4.68 2.80
C GLU A 125 1.09 3.78 3.16
N LEU A 126 1.33 2.77 2.32
CA LEU A 126 2.35 1.74 2.50
C LEU A 126 3.31 1.76 1.31
N SER A 127 4.61 1.60 1.57
CA SER A 127 5.61 1.51 0.50
C SER A 127 6.76 0.56 0.86
N SER A 128 7.27 -0.16 -0.15
CA SER A 128 8.55 -0.87 -0.05
C SER A 128 9.70 0.14 -0.13
N GLY A 129 10.50 0.27 0.94
CA GLY A 129 11.78 0.99 0.89
C GLY A 129 11.80 2.46 1.34
N GLY A 130 10.69 3.05 1.81
CA GLY A 130 10.69 4.32 2.54
C GLY A 130 11.13 5.56 1.74
N GLU A 131 10.14 6.43 1.45
CA GLU A 131 10.17 7.70 0.69
C GLU A 131 10.25 7.60 -0.85
N LEU A 132 9.14 7.94 -1.53
CA LEU A 132 9.09 8.97 -2.58
C LEU A 132 7.64 9.30 -3.00
N TYR A 133 7.20 10.45 -2.51
CA TYR A 133 6.10 11.27 -3.05
C TYR A 133 6.40 11.69 -4.50
N PRO A 134 5.39 12.02 -5.31
CA PRO A 134 4.58 11.06 -6.07
C PRO A 134 5.38 10.40 -7.20
N VAL A 135 5.22 9.08 -7.41
CA VAL A 135 5.74 8.41 -8.60
C VAL A 135 4.90 8.85 -9.80
N THR A 136 5.36 9.90 -10.48
CA THR A 136 4.89 10.18 -11.84
C THR A 136 5.18 8.93 -12.67
N ILE A 137 4.16 8.33 -13.29
CA ILE A 137 4.24 7.10 -14.12
C ILE A 137 5.31 7.19 -15.24
N ARG A 138 5.86 8.39 -15.50
CA ARG A 138 6.93 8.67 -16.45
C ARG A 138 8.36 8.37 -15.96
N GLY A 139 8.57 7.93 -14.71
CA GLY A 139 9.90 7.70 -14.11
C GLY A 139 10.26 6.24 -13.76
N LEU A 140 9.59 5.25 -14.36
CA LEU A 140 9.69 3.82 -14.00
C LEU A 140 11.01 3.11 -14.35
N GLU A 141 12.02 3.82 -14.86
CA GLU A 141 13.28 3.21 -15.32
C GLU A 141 14.21 2.82 -14.14
N GLU A 142 14.15 3.53 -13.00
CA GLU A 142 15.12 3.35 -11.89
C GLU A 142 14.57 2.67 -10.62
N THR A 143 13.29 2.32 -10.55
CA THR A 143 12.70 1.75 -9.32
C THR A 143 13.21 0.33 -9.03
N SER A 144 13.55 -0.01 -7.78
CA SER A 144 13.90 -1.37 -7.36
C SER A 144 12.75 -2.36 -7.63
N CYS A 145 13.04 -3.66 -7.66
CA CYS A 145 12.03 -4.70 -7.87
C CYS A 145 12.26 -5.85 -6.87
N PRO A 146 11.21 -6.36 -6.21
CA PRO A 146 9.83 -5.87 -6.26
C PRO A 146 9.69 -4.49 -5.60
N PHE A 147 8.75 -3.69 -6.09
CA PHE A 147 8.38 -2.42 -5.49
C PHE A 147 6.86 -2.31 -5.39
N TYR A 148 6.39 -1.92 -4.22
CA TYR A 148 4.98 -1.81 -3.90
C TYR A 148 4.70 -0.43 -3.33
N HIS A 149 3.70 0.25 -3.86
CA HIS A 149 3.13 1.47 -3.31
C HIS A 149 1.62 1.30 -3.23
N ILE A 150 1.08 1.24 -2.00
CA ILE A 150 -0.32 0.90 -1.76
C ILE A 150 -0.94 1.96 -0.85
N THR A 151 -1.97 2.62 -1.37
CA THR A 151 -2.82 3.53 -0.62
C THR A 151 -4.16 2.86 -0.34
N LEU A 152 -4.54 2.83 0.94
CA LEU A 152 -5.69 2.09 1.45
C LEU A 152 -6.69 3.01 2.13
N GLU A 153 -7.97 2.83 1.83
CA GLU A 153 -9.04 3.35 2.67
C GLU A 153 -9.36 2.34 3.78
N LEU A 154 -9.32 2.83 5.03
CA LEU A 154 -9.54 2.04 6.22
C LEU A 154 -10.92 2.33 6.80
N THR A 155 -11.54 1.28 7.34
CA THR A 155 -12.63 1.43 8.31
C THR A 155 -12.08 2.00 9.62
N GLU A 156 -12.94 2.57 10.46
CA GLU A 156 -12.55 3.05 11.80
C GLU A 156 -11.81 1.95 12.60
N LYS A 157 -12.31 0.71 12.56
CA LYS A 157 -11.69 -0.41 13.27
C LYS A 157 -10.28 -0.73 12.76
N GLU A 158 -10.09 -0.74 11.44
CA GLU A 158 -8.78 -0.95 10.82
C GLU A 158 -7.82 0.20 11.16
N TYR A 159 -8.31 1.43 11.14
CA TYR A 159 -7.54 2.62 11.51
C TYR A 159 -7.03 2.55 12.96
N GLN A 160 -7.91 2.24 13.92
CA GLN A 160 -7.51 2.11 15.32
C GLN A 160 -6.50 0.96 15.51
N THR A 161 -6.65 -0.13 14.77
CA THR A 161 -5.72 -1.26 14.81
C THR A 161 -4.34 -0.85 14.29
N CYS A 162 -4.28 -0.14 13.16
CA CYS A 162 -3.02 0.36 12.60
C CYS A 162 -2.37 1.41 13.52
N LYS A 163 -3.17 2.28 14.14
CA LYS A 163 -2.69 3.31 15.07
C LYS A 163 -2.09 2.72 16.35
N ALA A 164 -2.55 1.54 16.77
CA ALA A 164 -2.06 0.85 17.95
C ALA A 164 -0.78 0.03 17.69
N LEU A 165 -0.31 -0.08 16.44
CA LEU A 165 0.91 -0.82 16.12
C LEU A 165 2.14 -0.14 16.74
N PRO A 166 3.10 -0.92 17.28
CA PRO A 166 4.39 -0.39 17.71
C PRO A 166 5.12 0.34 16.57
N PRO A 167 5.93 1.39 16.87
CA PRO A 167 6.73 2.09 15.86
C PRO A 167 7.71 1.19 15.08
N THR A 168 8.03 0.01 15.61
CA THR A 168 8.90 -1.00 15.00
C THR A 168 8.16 -1.95 14.06
N SER A 169 6.87 -1.70 13.80
CA SER A 169 6.05 -2.57 12.97
C SER A 169 6.17 -2.26 11.49
N VAL A 170 6.21 -3.31 10.69
CA VAL A 170 6.03 -3.27 9.24
C VAL A 170 4.77 -4.04 8.87
N ILE A 171 4.26 -3.80 7.67
CA ILE A 171 3.12 -4.51 7.11
C ILE A 171 3.62 -5.43 6.02
N ARG A 172 3.59 -6.73 6.27
CA ARG A 172 3.82 -7.73 5.23
C ARG A 172 2.61 -7.79 4.30
N VAL A 173 2.87 -7.73 3.00
CA VAL A 173 1.85 -7.85 1.97
C VAL A 173 1.87 -9.25 1.34
N GLY A 174 0.69 -9.73 0.95
CA GLY A 174 0.53 -10.90 0.10
C GLY A 174 -0.50 -10.64 -0.98
N PHE A 175 -0.40 -11.36 -2.10
CA PHE A 175 -1.27 -11.14 -3.27
C PHE A 175 -1.90 -12.45 -3.75
N SER A 176 -3.08 -12.34 -4.35
CA SER A 176 -3.77 -13.41 -5.07
C SER A 176 -4.74 -12.81 -6.08
N ILE A 177 -5.03 -13.52 -7.17
CA ILE A 177 -6.02 -13.09 -8.17
C ILE A 177 -7.30 -13.89 -8.02
N ALA A 178 -8.43 -13.19 -8.12
CA ALA A 178 -9.78 -13.74 -8.14
C ALA A 178 -10.49 -13.49 -9.46
#